data_AF-A0A3N5RF11-F1
#
_entry.id   AF-A0A3N5RF11-F1
#
_cell.length_a   1.000
_cell.length_b   1.000
_cell.length_c   1.000
_cell.angle_alpha   90.00
_cell.angle_beta   90.00
_cell.angle_gamma   90.00
#
_symmetry.space_group_name_H-M   'P 1'
#
loop_
_entity.id
_entity.type
_entity.pdbx_description
1 polymer ?
#
loop_
_entity_poly.entity_id
_entity_poly.type
_entity_poly.pdbx_seq_one_letter_code
_entity_poly.pdbx_strand_id
1 'polypeptide(L)'
;MPKQDPFELAEAIKKKSPSFEADGRRFYIVERDIQLEESELLSYAERLLAVEPPAPAEDNPYGLVAATIDGKPMRWKVGTVLRWSVDAKSFPKKPMVEQVAKLARAASGDWNAAATSAKLKISFAEAESGQSPVFRFQFENFSDPNLYAVAFFPNDPAFKRVVRVGPTMLKTGAQFDPVGVLRHELGHVLGFRHEHIRPEAPRHIESWVVGTIGAQVLTNYDPRSLMHYPMTPGYGTTDFRLTDRDKEGLAALYRMKASAVREFSP
;
A
#
# COMPACT_ATOMS: atom_id res chain seq x y z
N MET A 1 -19.93 -28.36 -2.67
CA MET A 1 -20.38 -27.08 -2.07
C MET A 1 -20.93 -26.22 -3.20
N PRO A 2 -22.05 -25.49 -3.01
CA PRO A 2 -22.53 -24.58 -4.05
C PRO A 2 -21.44 -23.55 -4.36
N LYS A 3 -21.17 -23.29 -5.64
CA LYS A 3 -20.29 -22.19 -6.05
C LYS A 3 -20.94 -20.89 -5.60
N GLN A 4 -20.21 -20.08 -4.84
CA GLN A 4 -20.65 -18.77 -4.41
C GLN A 4 -20.88 -17.87 -5.63
N ASP A 5 -21.94 -17.06 -5.63
CA ASP A 5 -22.28 -16.14 -6.73
C ASP A 5 -21.38 -14.88 -6.67
N PRO A 6 -20.68 -14.52 -7.77
CA PRO A 6 -19.89 -13.29 -7.83
C PRO A 6 -20.69 -12.02 -7.52
N PHE A 7 -21.97 -11.95 -7.91
CA PHE A 7 -22.79 -10.78 -7.63
C PHE A 7 -23.08 -10.64 -6.13
N GLU A 8 -23.50 -11.73 -5.46
CA GLU A 8 -23.67 -11.75 -4.01
C GLU A 8 -22.38 -11.41 -3.26
N LEU A 9 -21.22 -11.88 -3.74
CA LEU A 9 -19.92 -11.55 -3.16
C LEU A 9 -19.57 -10.07 -3.34
N ALA A 10 -19.81 -9.49 -4.52
CA ALA A 10 -19.58 -8.06 -4.78
C ALA A 10 -20.43 -7.18 -3.84
N GLU A 11 -21.72 -7.50 -3.66
CA GLU A 11 -22.60 -6.79 -2.72
C GLU A 11 -22.17 -6.98 -1.25
N ALA A 12 -21.66 -8.17 -0.90
CA ALA A 12 -21.11 -8.40 0.44
C ALA A 12 -19.84 -7.58 0.71
N ILE A 13 -18.94 -7.46 -0.29
CA ILE A 13 -17.75 -6.59 -0.22
C ILE A 13 -18.18 -5.15 -0.06
N LYS A 14 -19.12 -4.69 -0.88
CA LYS A 14 -19.70 -3.33 -0.83
C LYS A 14 -20.20 -2.95 0.56
N LYS A 15 -20.88 -3.87 1.23
CA LYS A 15 -21.47 -3.65 2.57
C LYS A 15 -20.43 -3.61 3.70
N LYS A 16 -19.32 -4.34 3.56
CA LYS A 16 -18.34 -4.56 4.63
C LYS A 16 -17.10 -3.68 4.52
N SER A 17 -16.77 -3.23 3.32
CA SER A 17 -15.50 -2.54 3.06
C SER A 17 -15.61 -1.05 3.39
N PRO A 18 -14.58 -0.45 3.99
CA PRO A 18 -14.45 1.00 4.03
C PRO A 18 -14.54 1.58 2.61
N SER A 19 -15.12 2.77 2.49
CA SER A 19 -15.36 3.43 1.22
C SER A 19 -15.16 4.93 1.32
N PHE A 20 -15.03 5.59 0.18
CA PHE A 20 -15.00 7.05 0.07
C PHE A 20 -15.52 7.48 -1.31
N GLU A 21 -15.76 8.77 -1.48
CA GLU A 21 -16.12 9.37 -2.77
C GLU A 21 -15.02 10.31 -3.24
N ALA A 22 -14.56 10.15 -4.47
CA ALA A 22 -13.60 11.05 -5.10
C ALA A 22 -14.00 11.31 -6.55
N ASP A 23 -14.00 12.59 -6.95
CA ASP A 23 -14.30 13.03 -8.32
C ASP A 23 -15.63 12.47 -8.88
N GLY A 24 -16.66 12.39 -8.02
CA GLY A 24 -17.99 11.86 -8.39
C GLY A 24 -18.06 10.34 -8.53
N ARG A 25 -17.01 9.63 -8.11
CA ARG A 25 -16.93 8.16 -8.13
C ARG A 25 -16.84 7.61 -6.72
N ARG A 26 -17.44 6.44 -6.51
CA ARG A 26 -17.36 5.71 -5.25
C ARG A 26 -16.28 4.66 -5.32
N PHE A 27 -15.44 4.63 -4.29
CA PHE A 27 -14.36 3.66 -4.14
C PHE A 27 -14.54 2.85 -2.86
N TYR A 28 -14.11 1.59 -2.92
CA TYR A 28 -14.08 0.63 -1.83
C TYR A 28 -12.65 0.17 -1.59
N ILE A 29 -12.30 0.01 -0.33
CA ILE A 29 -10.97 -0.41 0.12
C ILE A 29 -11.06 -1.88 0.46
N VAL A 30 -10.50 -2.70 -0.41
CA VAL A 30 -10.45 -4.16 -0.27
C VAL A 30 -9.02 -4.60 0.01
N GLU A 31 -8.85 -5.71 0.73
CA GLU A 31 -7.52 -6.21 1.16
C GLU A 31 -6.69 -5.15 1.89
N ARG A 32 -7.35 -4.13 2.45
CA ARG A 32 -6.78 -2.93 3.10
C ARG A 32 -5.84 -2.07 2.24
N ASP A 33 -5.47 -2.53 1.05
CA ASP A 33 -4.45 -1.95 0.17
C ASP A 33 -5.03 -1.43 -1.14
N ILE A 34 -6.16 -2.00 -1.60
CA ILE A 34 -6.62 -1.86 -2.98
C ILE A 34 -7.84 -0.95 -3.04
N GLN A 35 -7.71 0.12 -3.83
CA GLN A 35 -8.80 1.05 -4.14
C GLN A 35 -9.56 0.58 -5.40
N LEU A 36 -10.73 -0.01 -5.20
CA LEU A 36 -11.63 -0.40 -6.29
C LEU A 36 -12.75 0.61 -6.47
N GLU A 37 -12.94 1.11 -7.68
CA GLU A 37 -14.15 1.79 -8.07
C GLU A 37 -15.33 0.80 -7.97
N GLU A 38 -16.53 1.28 -7.64
CA GLU A 38 -17.72 0.44 -7.55
C GLU A 38 -17.95 -0.43 -8.79
N SER A 39 -17.65 0.12 -9.98
CA SER A 39 -17.73 -0.56 -11.27
C SER A 39 -16.76 -1.75 -11.41
N GLU A 40 -15.70 -1.80 -10.60
CA GLU A 40 -14.69 -2.86 -10.61
C GLU A 40 -15.04 -4.04 -9.69
N LEU A 41 -15.98 -3.86 -8.75
CA LEU A 41 -16.29 -4.85 -7.69
C LEU A 41 -16.76 -6.20 -8.24
N LEU A 42 -17.60 -6.21 -9.27
CA LEU A 42 -18.08 -7.46 -9.87
C LEU A 42 -16.92 -8.25 -10.48
N SER A 43 -16.09 -7.58 -11.29
CA SER A 43 -14.92 -8.22 -11.92
C SER A 43 -13.91 -8.71 -10.88
N TYR A 44 -13.80 -8.01 -9.75
CA TYR A 44 -12.96 -8.42 -8.63
C TYR A 44 -13.53 -9.66 -7.94
N ALA A 45 -14.83 -9.70 -7.65
CA ALA A 45 -15.49 -10.86 -7.08
C ALA A 45 -15.42 -12.10 -7.99
N GLU A 46 -15.56 -11.93 -9.31
CA GLU A 46 -15.35 -13.00 -10.29
C GLU A 46 -13.93 -13.57 -10.21
N ARG A 47 -12.92 -12.70 -10.17
CA ARG A 47 -11.52 -13.13 -10.01
C ARG A 47 -11.29 -13.86 -8.70
N LEU A 48 -11.88 -13.38 -7.60
CA LEU A 48 -11.77 -14.05 -6.30
C LEU A 48 -12.28 -15.48 -6.31
N LEU A 49 -13.40 -15.70 -6.97
CA LEU A 49 -14.02 -17.02 -7.05
C LEU A 49 -13.34 -17.92 -8.08
N ALA A 50 -12.57 -17.34 -9.01
CA ALA A 50 -11.77 -18.06 -10.00
C ALA A 50 -10.38 -18.45 -9.50
N VAL A 51 -9.86 -17.81 -8.45
CA VAL A 51 -8.60 -18.21 -7.82
C VAL A 51 -8.84 -19.51 -7.05
N GLU A 52 -8.24 -20.60 -7.53
CA GLU A 52 -8.08 -21.80 -6.70
C GLU A 52 -7.16 -21.44 -5.53
N PRO A 53 -7.53 -21.76 -4.28
CA PRO A 53 -6.64 -21.52 -3.14
C PRO A 53 -5.31 -22.21 -3.46
N PRO A 54 -4.17 -21.50 -3.33
CA PRO A 54 -2.88 -22.10 -3.66
C PRO A 54 -2.74 -23.39 -2.84
N ALA A 55 -2.23 -24.45 -3.48
CA ALA A 55 -1.76 -25.60 -2.73
C ALA A 55 -0.81 -25.09 -1.64
N PRO A 56 -0.87 -25.61 -0.40
CA PRO A 56 0.07 -25.22 0.64
C PRO A 56 1.47 -25.38 0.08
N ALA A 57 2.19 -24.26 -0.06
CA ALA A 57 3.54 -24.29 -0.59
C ALA A 57 4.40 -25.12 0.36
N GLU A 58 5.13 -26.10 -0.19
CA GLU A 58 6.19 -26.78 0.56
C GLU A 58 7.21 -25.74 1.02
N ASP A 59 7.59 -25.84 2.29
CA ASP A 59 8.48 -24.95 3.05
C ASP A 59 9.46 -24.13 2.17
N ASN A 60 9.18 -22.82 2.07
CA ASN A 60 10.14 -21.87 1.53
C ASN A 60 10.17 -20.62 2.41
N PRO A 61 11.28 -20.31 3.11
CA PRO A 61 11.32 -19.24 4.09
C PRO A 61 11.27 -17.82 3.45
N TYR A 62 10.05 -17.35 3.13
CA TYR A 62 9.28 -16.34 3.87
C TYR A 62 9.76 -14.88 4.04
N GLY A 63 9.26 -13.78 3.42
CA GLY A 63 9.56 -12.36 3.84
C GLY A 63 8.84 -11.22 3.11
N LEU A 64 9.38 -9.99 3.16
CA LEU A 64 8.77 -8.73 2.67
C LEU A 64 8.08 -8.97 1.34
N VAL A 65 6.78 -8.70 1.29
CA VAL A 65 5.98 -9.06 0.12
C VAL A 65 5.99 -7.93 -0.90
N ALA A 66 6.38 -8.21 -2.14
CA ALA A 66 6.12 -7.33 -3.27
C ALA A 66 4.78 -7.66 -3.92
N ALA A 67 4.05 -6.63 -4.36
CA ALA A 67 2.89 -6.78 -5.22
C ALA A 67 3.33 -7.30 -6.59
N THR A 68 2.53 -8.17 -7.21
CA THR A 68 2.85 -8.74 -8.52
C THR A 68 1.73 -8.53 -9.55
N ILE A 69 2.12 -8.38 -10.81
CA ILE A 69 1.24 -8.45 -11.99
C ILE A 69 1.74 -9.58 -12.88
N ASP A 70 0.85 -10.51 -13.25
CA ASP A 70 1.18 -11.72 -14.00
C ASP A 70 2.32 -12.53 -13.36
N GLY A 71 2.34 -12.61 -12.02
CA GLY A 71 3.36 -13.33 -11.26
C GLY A 71 4.74 -12.66 -11.23
N LYS A 72 4.89 -11.43 -11.73
CA LYS A 72 6.14 -10.66 -11.66
C LYS A 72 6.00 -9.49 -10.68
N PRO A 73 7.00 -9.25 -9.81
CA PRO A 73 7.00 -8.09 -8.92
C PRO A 73 6.87 -6.79 -9.71
N MET A 74 6.04 -5.88 -9.22
CA MET A 74 5.92 -4.55 -9.77
C MET A 74 6.83 -3.58 -9.05
N ARG A 75 7.40 -2.62 -9.80
CA ARG A 75 8.16 -1.50 -9.25
C ARG A 75 8.16 -0.32 -10.21
N TRP A 76 8.60 0.84 -9.73
CA TRP A 76 8.95 1.94 -10.62
C TRP A 76 10.24 1.66 -11.38
N LYS A 77 10.36 2.23 -12.57
CA LYS A 77 11.59 2.19 -13.36
C LYS A 77 12.77 2.73 -12.54
N VAL A 78 13.90 2.04 -12.59
CA VAL A 78 15.14 2.49 -11.93
C VAL A 78 15.54 3.88 -12.46
N GLY A 79 15.87 4.79 -11.54
CA GLY A 79 16.14 6.20 -11.78
C GLY A 79 14.93 7.12 -11.55
N THR A 80 13.75 6.56 -11.25
CA THR A 80 12.56 7.37 -10.98
C THR A 80 12.72 8.21 -9.71
N VAL A 81 12.28 9.47 -9.80
CA VAL A 81 12.04 10.34 -8.64
C VAL A 81 10.54 10.50 -8.49
N LEU A 82 10.00 9.87 -7.44
CA LEU A 82 8.59 9.90 -7.06
C LEU A 82 8.27 11.24 -6.40
N ARG A 83 7.99 12.23 -7.26
CA ARG A 83 7.59 13.57 -6.82
C ARG A 83 6.21 13.55 -6.20
N TRP A 84 6.05 14.17 -5.04
CA TRP A 84 4.78 14.26 -4.34
C TRP A 84 4.40 15.71 -4.04
N SER A 85 3.11 15.98 -3.95
CA SER A 85 2.59 17.25 -3.45
C SER A 85 1.49 17.01 -2.43
N VAL A 86 1.12 18.04 -1.66
CA VAL A 86 -0.09 18.00 -0.83
C VAL A 86 -1.18 18.80 -1.53
N ASP A 87 -2.33 18.19 -1.76
CA ASP A 87 -3.49 18.88 -2.30
C ASP A 87 -4.17 19.68 -1.19
N ALA A 88 -3.73 20.92 -1.00
CA ALA A 88 -4.19 21.80 0.06
C ALA A 88 -5.72 22.02 0.07
N LYS A 89 -6.38 21.88 -1.09
CA LYS A 89 -7.84 22.08 -1.21
C LYS A 89 -8.64 20.93 -0.60
N SER A 90 -8.05 19.74 -0.50
CA SER A 90 -8.71 18.59 0.14
C SER A 90 -8.81 18.72 1.66
N PHE A 91 -7.92 19.51 2.29
CA PHE A 91 -7.82 19.59 3.74
C PHE A 91 -8.77 20.64 4.33
N PRO A 92 -9.49 20.32 5.42
CA PRO A 92 -10.40 21.26 6.08
C PRO A 92 -9.70 22.51 6.64
N LYS A 93 -8.41 22.39 7.01
CA LYS A 93 -7.66 23.47 7.66
C LYS A 93 -6.21 23.49 7.18
N LYS A 94 -5.67 24.70 6.95
CA LYS A 94 -4.27 24.91 6.55
C LYS A 94 -3.24 24.23 7.46
N PRO A 95 -3.36 24.24 8.80
CA PRO A 95 -2.40 23.53 9.66
C PRO A 95 -2.32 22.01 9.39
N MET A 96 -3.39 21.39 8.90
CA MET A 96 -3.37 19.96 8.54
C MET A 96 -2.54 19.71 7.27
N VAL A 97 -2.57 20.65 6.32
CA VAL A 97 -1.71 20.61 5.11
C VAL A 97 -0.24 20.66 5.52
N GLU A 98 0.11 21.60 6.39
CA GLU A 98 1.47 21.78 6.90
C GLU A 98 1.95 20.56 7.70
N GLN A 99 1.06 19.99 8.52
CA GLN A 99 1.30 18.75 9.24
C GLN A 99 1.58 17.59 8.28
N VAL A 100 0.71 17.33 7.30
CA VAL A 100 0.92 16.24 6.33
C VAL A 100 2.18 16.45 5.52
N ALA A 101 2.48 17.67 5.07
CA ALA A 101 3.73 17.96 4.36
C ALA A 101 4.95 17.64 5.23
N LYS A 102 4.93 17.99 6.52
CA LYS A 102 6.01 17.64 7.47
C LYS A 102 6.17 16.12 7.63
N LEU A 103 5.05 15.41 7.80
CA LEU A 103 5.04 13.94 7.96
C LEU A 103 5.55 13.26 6.68
N ALA A 104 5.10 13.71 5.51
CA ALA A 104 5.51 13.20 4.21
C ALA A 104 7.01 13.39 3.97
N ARG A 105 7.59 14.55 4.33
CA ARG A 105 9.05 14.78 4.27
C ARG A 105 9.83 13.80 5.16
N ALA A 106 9.36 13.54 6.37
CA ALA A 106 10.01 12.59 7.27
C ALA A 106 9.95 11.15 6.72
N ALA A 107 8.75 10.68 6.33
CA ALA A 107 8.54 9.35 5.78
C ALA A 107 9.31 9.11 4.47
N SER A 108 9.30 10.10 3.55
CA SER A 108 10.09 10.04 2.32
C SER A 108 11.60 10.07 2.59
N GLY A 109 12.04 10.85 3.57
CA GLY A 109 13.43 10.90 4.03
C GLY A 109 13.93 9.54 4.50
N ASP A 110 13.13 8.79 5.26
CA ASP A 110 13.49 7.47 5.76
C ASP A 110 13.69 6.45 4.63
N TRP A 111 12.77 6.41 3.66
CA TRP A 111 12.92 5.58 2.46
C TRP A 111 14.11 5.99 1.58
N ASN A 112 14.33 7.30 1.42
CA ASN A 112 15.49 7.84 0.70
C ASN A 112 16.82 7.44 1.37
N ALA A 113 16.87 7.46 2.70
CA ALA A 113 18.04 7.04 3.46
C ALA A 113 18.32 5.54 3.30
N ALA A 114 17.28 4.71 3.31
CA ALA A 114 17.38 3.28 3.03
C ALA A 114 17.88 3.01 1.60
N ALA A 115 17.29 3.69 0.61
CA ALA A 115 17.69 3.58 -0.80
C ALA A 115 19.15 4.01 -1.02
N THR A 116 19.56 5.13 -0.42
CA THR A 116 20.94 5.65 -0.46
C THR A 116 21.93 4.66 0.14
N SER A 117 21.62 4.14 1.34
CA SER A 117 22.48 3.14 2.01
C SER A 117 22.66 1.88 1.16
N ALA A 118 21.61 1.47 0.43
CA ALA A 118 21.65 0.33 -0.48
C ALA A 118 22.15 0.66 -1.91
N LYS A 119 22.55 1.91 -2.18
CA LYS A 119 22.97 2.43 -3.50
C LYS A 119 21.93 2.21 -4.61
N LEU A 120 20.65 2.33 -4.26
CA LEU A 120 19.53 2.18 -5.19
C LEU A 120 19.23 3.51 -5.88
N LYS A 121 18.79 3.45 -7.14
CA LYS A 121 18.35 4.64 -7.90
C LYS A 121 16.82 4.72 -7.87
N ILE A 122 16.27 5.07 -6.72
CA ILE A 122 14.85 5.36 -6.51
C ILE A 122 14.79 6.35 -5.36
N SER A 123 13.97 7.39 -5.48
CA SER A 123 13.81 8.37 -4.41
C SER A 123 12.45 9.04 -4.46
N PHE A 124 12.07 9.62 -3.34
CA PHE A 124 10.95 10.53 -3.20
C PHE A 124 11.45 11.97 -3.12
N ALA A 125 10.67 12.92 -3.64
CA ALA A 125 10.94 14.34 -3.50
C ALA A 125 9.63 15.11 -3.40
N GLU A 126 9.60 16.20 -2.65
CA GLU A 126 8.50 17.15 -2.76
C GLU A 126 8.57 17.86 -4.12
N ALA A 127 7.44 18.00 -4.80
CA ALA A 127 7.37 18.70 -6.06
C ALA A 127 7.57 20.21 -5.84
N GLU A 128 8.55 20.77 -6.55
CA GLU A 128 8.76 22.22 -6.58
C GLU A 128 7.74 22.90 -7.49
N SER A 129 7.65 24.23 -7.41
CA SER A 129 6.78 25.02 -8.29
C SER A 129 7.10 24.72 -9.77
N GLY A 130 6.06 24.41 -10.54
CA GLY A 130 6.18 24.05 -11.97
C GLY A 130 6.55 22.58 -12.24
N GLN A 131 6.83 21.77 -11.21
CA GLN A 131 7.02 20.33 -11.37
C GLN A 131 5.69 19.59 -11.24
N SER A 132 5.41 18.68 -12.18
CA SER A 132 4.26 17.77 -12.06
C SER A 132 4.55 16.70 -11.02
N PRO A 133 3.71 16.55 -9.98
CA PRO A 133 3.84 15.45 -9.04
C PRO A 133 3.42 14.12 -9.68
N VAL A 134 4.09 13.03 -9.29
CA VAL A 134 3.72 11.65 -9.64
C VAL A 134 2.46 11.21 -8.87
N PHE A 135 2.34 11.69 -7.62
CA PHE A 135 1.19 11.45 -6.77
C PHE A 135 0.97 12.61 -5.79
N ARG A 136 -0.19 12.64 -5.15
CA ARG A 136 -0.54 13.67 -4.18
C ARG A 136 -1.03 13.07 -2.87
N PHE A 137 -0.79 13.77 -1.78
CA PHE A 137 -1.47 13.53 -0.52
C PHE A 137 -2.81 14.29 -0.51
N GLN A 138 -3.90 13.59 -0.20
CA GLN A 138 -5.23 14.17 -0.05
C GLN A 138 -5.83 13.80 1.30
N PHE A 139 -6.62 14.71 1.87
CA PHE A 139 -7.47 14.37 3.01
C PHE A 139 -8.73 13.64 2.51
N GLU A 140 -9.16 12.62 3.24
CA GLU A 140 -10.34 11.83 2.89
C GLU A 140 -11.20 11.53 4.12
N ASN A 141 -12.52 11.67 3.96
CA ASN A 141 -13.48 11.25 4.99
C ASN A 141 -13.97 9.84 4.65
N PHE A 142 -13.19 8.84 5.04
CA PHE A 142 -13.57 7.44 4.88
C PHE A 142 -14.86 7.11 5.65
N SER A 143 -15.63 6.17 5.11
CA SER A 143 -16.81 5.63 5.79
C SER A 143 -16.46 4.89 7.09
N ASP A 144 -15.24 4.37 7.19
CA ASP A 144 -14.66 3.91 8.45
C ASP A 144 -13.77 5.02 9.05
N PRO A 145 -14.17 5.66 10.16
CA PRO A 145 -13.39 6.74 10.77
C PRO A 145 -12.07 6.26 11.40
N ASN A 146 -11.87 4.94 11.55
CA ASN A 146 -10.64 4.36 12.07
C ASN A 146 -9.62 4.01 10.99
N LEU A 147 -9.95 4.24 9.71
CA LEU A 147 -8.95 4.11 8.66
C LEU A 147 -8.01 5.32 8.69
N TYR A 148 -6.71 5.05 8.88
CA TYR A 148 -5.70 6.09 9.03
C TYR A 148 -5.27 6.67 7.69
N ALA A 149 -4.99 5.81 6.72
CA ALA A 149 -4.60 6.19 5.38
C ALA A 149 -4.83 5.03 4.40
N VAL A 150 -4.74 5.31 3.10
CA VAL A 150 -4.61 4.30 2.05
C VAL A 150 -3.76 4.87 0.91
N ALA A 151 -2.92 4.04 0.32
CA ALA A 151 -2.06 4.36 -0.80
C ALA A 151 -2.51 3.66 -2.09
N PHE A 152 -1.58 3.60 -3.03
CA PHE A 152 -1.75 3.03 -4.36
C PHE A 152 -0.48 2.27 -4.73
N PHE A 153 -0.55 1.42 -5.74
CA PHE A 153 0.57 0.65 -6.26
C PHE A 153 1.12 1.24 -7.56
N PRO A 154 2.36 0.89 -7.97
CA PRO A 154 2.96 1.40 -9.22
C PRO A 154 2.10 1.22 -10.48
N ASN A 155 1.27 0.18 -10.53
CA ASN A 155 0.40 -0.11 -11.67
C ASN A 155 -0.90 0.73 -11.71
N ASP A 156 -1.22 1.45 -10.64
CA ASP A 156 -2.45 2.24 -10.60
C ASP A 156 -2.40 3.38 -11.63
N PRO A 157 -3.54 3.64 -12.32
CA PRO A 157 -3.64 4.74 -13.27
C PRO A 157 -3.46 6.08 -12.55
N ALA A 158 -2.95 7.09 -13.27
CA ALA A 158 -2.54 8.37 -12.69
C ALA A 158 -3.62 9.05 -11.80
N PHE A 159 -4.91 8.89 -12.12
CA PHE A 159 -5.99 9.47 -11.30
C PHE A 159 -6.15 8.80 -9.93
N LYS A 160 -5.76 7.52 -9.79
CA LYS A 160 -5.74 6.76 -8.52
C LYS A 160 -4.46 6.96 -7.71
N ARG A 161 -3.42 7.62 -8.27
CA ARG A 161 -2.13 7.87 -7.59
C ARG A 161 -2.25 8.97 -6.53
N VAL A 162 -2.91 8.61 -5.44
CA VAL A 162 -3.22 9.48 -4.31
C VAL A 162 -2.96 8.70 -3.04
N VAL A 163 -2.16 9.26 -2.12
CA VAL A 163 -2.10 8.79 -0.74
C VAL A 163 -3.16 9.56 0.04
N ARG A 164 -4.21 8.86 0.47
CA ARG A 164 -5.35 9.46 1.18
C ARG A 164 -5.12 9.36 2.68
N VAL A 165 -5.32 10.46 3.38
CA VAL A 165 -5.10 10.60 4.82
C VAL A 165 -6.44 10.81 5.52
N GLY A 166 -6.77 9.92 6.44
CA GLY A 166 -8.00 9.95 7.21
C GLY A 166 -7.94 10.91 8.41
N PRO A 167 -9.09 11.29 8.97
CA PRO A 167 -9.16 12.22 10.09
C PRO A 167 -8.45 11.73 11.35
N THR A 168 -8.49 10.43 11.63
CA THR A 168 -7.94 9.87 12.87
C THR A 168 -6.40 9.88 12.91
N MET A 169 -5.75 9.81 11.75
CA MET A 169 -4.28 9.90 11.65
C MET A 169 -3.75 11.27 12.08
N LEU A 170 -4.54 12.33 11.91
CA LEU A 170 -4.15 13.71 12.22
C LEU A 170 -4.58 14.16 13.62
N LYS A 171 -5.26 13.32 14.40
CA LYS A 171 -5.66 13.65 15.78
C LYS A 171 -4.45 13.61 16.72
N THR A 172 -4.43 14.56 17.67
CA THR A 172 -3.48 14.50 18.79
C THR A 172 -3.70 13.21 19.60
N GLY A 173 -2.61 12.51 19.91
CA GLY A 173 -2.67 11.25 20.66
C GLY A 173 -3.19 10.06 19.84
N ALA A 174 -3.12 10.14 18.50
CA ALA A 174 -3.39 8.99 17.64
C ALA A 174 -2.60 7.76 18.09
N GLN A 175 -3.23 6.59 18.03
CA GLN A 175 -2.64 5.31 18.46
C GLN A 175 -1.33 4.97 17.74
N PHE A 176 -1.23 5.35 16.47
CA PHE A 176 -0.08 5.11 15.62
C PHE A 176 0.70 6.40 15.37
N ASP A 177 2.03 6.27 15.25
CA ASP A 177 2.89 7.36 14.82
C ASP A 177 2.49 7.82 13.41
N PRO A 178 2.08 9.08 13.21
CA PRO A 178 1.67 9.57 11.91
C PRO A 178 2.80 9.54 10.87
N VAL A 179 4.08 9.69 11.28
CA VAL A 179 5.21 9.52 10.35
C VAL A 179 5.29 8.06 9.92
N GLY A 180 5.22 7.14 10.89
CA GLY A 180 5.16 5.70 10.65
C GLY A 180 4.06 5.26 9.69
N VAL A 181 2.84 5.78 9.85
CA VAL A 181 1.73 5.50 8.93
C VAL A 181 2.05 5.93 7.51
N LEU A 182 2.54 7.17 7.28
CA LEU A 182 2.93 7.55 5.92
C LEU A 182 4.12 6.76 5.40
N ARG A 183 5.05 6.33 6.27
CA ARG A 183 6.15 5.45 5.88
C ARG A 183 5.64 4.12 5.35
N HIS A 184 4.61 3.56 5.99
CA HIS A 184 3.89 2.37 5.55
C HIS A 184 3.22 2.58 4.18
N GLU A 185 2.43 3.64 4.04
CA GLU A 185 1.76 3.97 2.78
C GLU A 185 2.76 4.15 1.61
N LEU A 186 3.90 4.79 1.87
CA LEU A 186 4.96 4.94 0.87
C LEU A 186 5.63 3.59 0.50
N GLY A 187 5.55 2.58 1.37
CA GLY A 187 5.92 1.20 1.05
C GLY A 187 5.05 0.61 -0.06
N HIS A 188 3.73 0.81 -0.01
CA HIS A 188 2.82 0.43 -1.09
C HIS A 188 3.12 1.19 -2.39
N VAL A 189 3.38 2.50 -2.28
CA VAL A 189 3.80 3.31 -3.44
C VAL A 189 5.07 2.75 -4.08
N LEU A 190 6.01 2.19 -3.31
CA LEU A 190 7.21 1.52 -3.84
C LEU A 190 6.95 0.15 -4.45
N GLY A 191 5.81 -0.49 -4.15
CA GLY A 191 5.40 -1.80 -4.65
C GLY A 191 5.29 -2.90 -3.59
N PHE A 192 5.36 -2.61 -2.29
CA PHE A 192 5.23 -3.61 -1.22
C PHE A 192 3.78 -3.85 -0.82
N ARG A 193 3.43 -5.09 -0.51
CA ARG A 193 2.16 -5.51 0.11
C ARG A 193 2.34 -5.64 1.62
N HIS A 194 1.23 -5.76 2.32
CA HIS A 194 1.21 -6.13 3.73
C HIS A 194 1.96 -7.44 4.03
N GLU A 195 2.74 -7.45 5.10
CA GLU A 195 3.48 -8.65 5.58
C GLU A 195 2.53 -9.69 6.21
N HIS A 196 1.33 -9.29 6.60
CA HIS A 196 0.37 -10.16 7.29
C HIS A 196 -0.54 -10.96 6.36
N ILE A 197 -0.53 -10.70 5.04
CA ILE A 197 -1.32 -11.50 4.08
C ILE A 197 -0.76 -12.92 3.94
N ARG A 198 0.39 -13.18 4.57
CA ARG A 198 1.20 -14.39 4.47
C ARG A 198 0.57 -15.62 5.13
N PRO A 199 0.69 -16.84 4.54
CA PRO A 199 0.14 -18.04 5.15
C PRO A 199 0.72 -18.29 6.54
N GLU A 200 1.93 -17.84 6.80
CA GLU A 200 2.61 -18.03 8.08
C GLU A 200 2.18 -17.00 9.14
N ALA A 201 1.44 -15.96 8.76
CA ALA A 201 0.94 -14.97 9.70
C ALA A 201 -0.14 -15.60 10.60
N PRO A 202 -0.19 -15.27 11.91
CA PRO A 202 -1.00 -16.00 12.90
C PRO A 202 -2.51 -15.99 12.68
N ARG A 203 -3.02 -15.20 11.72
CA ARG A 203 -4.43 -15.12 11.34
C ARG A 203 -4.52 -14.76 9.86
N HIS A 204 -5.03 -15.69 9.03
CA HIS A 204 -5.36 -15.47 7.62
C HIS A 204 -6.56 -14.51 7.47
N ILE A 205 -6.40 -13.25 7.86
CA ILE A 205 -7.47 -12.24 7.70
C ILE A 205 -7.65 -11.93 6.21
N GLU A 206 -6.61 -12.12 5.40
CA GLU A 206 -6.58 -11.95 3.94
C GLU A 206 -5.65 -13.04 3.36
N SER A 207 -6.11 -13.86 2.40
CA SER A 207 -5.30 -14.93 1.81
C SER A 207 -4.26 -14.38 0.80
N TRP A 208 -3.20 -15.15 0.53
CA TRP A 208 -2.00 -14.72 -0.22
C TRP A 208 -2.20 -14.11 -1.60
N VAL A 209 -3.36 -14.38 -2.20
CA VAL A 209 -3.77 -13.88 -3.50
C VAL A 209 -5.26 -13.66 -3.42
N VAL A 210 -5.68 -12.42 -3.48
CA VAL A 210 -7.09 -12.03 -3.52
C VAL A 210 -7.17 -11.01 -4.66
N GLY A 211 -8.11 -11.23 -5.58
CA GLY A 211 -8.52 -10.25 -6.57
C GLY A 211 -7.61 -10.04 -7.78
N THR A 212 -6.85 -8.94 -7.77
CA THR A 212 -6.29 -8.28 -8.98
C THR A 212 -4.76 -8.24 -9.02
N ILE A 213 -4.10 -8.35 -7.87
CA ILE A 213 -2.64 -8.29 -7.76
C ILE A 213 -2.15 -9.43 -6.87
N GLY A 214 -1.12 -10.15 -7.31
CA GLY A 214 -0.53 -11.23 -6.53
C GLY A 214 0.52 -10.72 -5.54
N ALA A 215 1.21 -11.66 -4.92
CA ALA A 215 2.25 -11.43 -3.92
C ALA A 215 3.52 -12.24 -4.25
N GLN A 216 4.70 -11.66 -4.04
CA GLN A 216 5.98 -12.39 -4.06
C GLN A 216 6.80 -12.03 -2.83
N VAL A 217 7.23 -13.05 -2.10
CA VAL A 217 8.16 -12.95 -0.96
C VAL A 217 9.55 -12.50 -1.42
N LEU A 218 10.16 -11.56 -0.67
CA LEU A 218 11.51 -11.05 -0.92
C LEU A 218 12.55 -11.29 0.18
N THR A 219 12.17 -11.50 1.45
CA THR A 219 13.11 -11.62 2.59
C THR A 219 12.80 -12.80 3.53
N ASN A 220 13.22 -12.75 4.81
CA ASN A 220 12.74 -13.61 5.91
C ASN A 220 11.56 -12.95 6.68
N TYR A 221 10.64 -13.71 7.34
CA TYR A 221 9.42 -13.17 7.95
C TYR A 221 9.80 -12.26 9.09
N ASP A 222 9.24 -11.07 9.07
CA ASP A 222 9.50 -10.08 10.08
C ASP A 222 8.19 -9.67 10.75
N PRO A 223 7.89 -10.20 11.96
CA PRO A 223 6.69 -9.80 12.70
C PRO A 223 6.73 -8.33 13.11
N ARG A 224 7.87 -7.64 12.97
CA ARG A 224 8.04 -6.22 13.24
C ARG A 224 8.19 -5.37 11.98
N SER A 225 8.09 -5.97 10.78
CA SER A 225 8.13 -5.22 9.52
C SER A 225 7.17 -4.04 9.59
N LEU A 226 7.58 -2.90 9.04
CA LEU A 226 6.66 -1.78 8.92
C LEU A 226 5.46 -2.13 8.04
N MET A 227 5.58 -3.09 7.11
CA MET A 227 4.44 -3.57 6.31
C MET A 227 3.54 -4.54 7.10
N HIS A 228 3.85 -4.86 8.36
CA HIS A 228 2.99 -5.66 9.21
C HIS A 228 1.99 -4.78 9.98
N TYR A 229 0.73 -4.77 9.54
CA TYR A 229 -0.32 -4.03 10.24
C TYR A 229 -0.55 -4.61 11.66
N PRO A 230 -0.52 -3.79 12.73
CA PRO A 230 -0.53 -4.26 14.11
C PRO A 230 -1.96 -4.61 14.61
N MET A 231 -2.63 -5.52 13.92
CA MET A 231 -3.98 -6.00 14.30
C MET A 231 -3.96 -7.13 15.32
N THR A 232 -2.82 -7.80 15.45
CA THR A 232 -2.66 -8.95 16.35
C THR A 232 -1.67 -8.58 17.44
N PRO A 233 -2.03 -8.72 18.73
CA PRO A 233 -1.09 -8.48 19.82
C PRO A 233 0.21 -9.24 19.63
N GLY A 234 1.34 -8.55 19.73
CA GLY A 234 2.68 -9.11 19.51
C GLY A 234 3.21 -9.02 18.08
N TYR A 235 2.43 -8.51 17.12
CA TYR A 235 2.81 -8.35 15.73
C TYR A 235 2.59 -6.90 15.25
N GLY A 236 3.43 -6.47 14.32
CA GLY A 236 3.53 -5.08 13.89
C GLY A 236 4.08 -4.16 14.99
N THR A 237 4.28 -2.91 14.63
CA THR A 237 4.72 -1.86 15.55
C THR A 237 3.83 -0.64 15.37
N THR A 238 3.66 0.16 16.42
CA THR A 238 2.85 1.39 16.34
C THR A 238 3.61 2.56 15.74
N ASP A 239 4.94 2.46 15.67
CA ASP A 239 5.84 3.47 15.10
C ASP A 239 6.28 3.18 13.66
N PHE A 240 5.97 1.97 13.15
CA PHE A 240 6.21 1.52 11.78
C PHE A 240 7.63 1.81 11.29
N ARG A 241 8.64 1.63 12.14
CA ARG A 241 10.03 1.89 11.78
C ARG A 241 10.54 0.85 10.77
N LEU A 242 11.32 1.31 9.79
CA LEU A 242 12.05 0.43 8.87
C LEU A 242 12.93 -0.53 9.66
N THR A 243 12.65 -1.83 9.53
CA THR A 243 13.54 -2.88 10.00
C THR A 243 14.67 -3.12 8.99
N ASP A 244 15.65 -3.93 9.37
CA ASP A 244 16.69 -4.32 8.42
C ASP A 244 16.14 -5.23 7.32
N ARG A 245 15.09 -6.03 7.60
CA ARG A 245 14.39 -6.84 6.60
C ARG A 245 13.62 -5.98 5.60
N ASP A 246 13.02 -4.88 6.03
CA ASP A 246 12.36 -3.95 5.09
C ASP A 246 13.38 -3.34 4.10
N LYS A 247 14.57 -2.97 4.59
CA LYS A 247 15.67 -2.44 3.76
C LYS A 247 16.25 -3.50 2.82
N GLU A 248 16.38 -4.73 3.27
CA GLU A 248 16.77 -5.87 2.44
C GLU A 248 15.77 -6.12 1.31
N GLY A 249 14.47 -6.09 1.62
CA GLY A 249 13.40 -6.27 0.63
C GLY A 249 13.37 -5.13 -0.39
N LEU A 250 13.59 -3.89 0.05
CA LEU A 250 13.82 -2.76 -0.85
C LEU A 250 14.97 -3.01 -1.82
N ALA A 251 16.11 -3.43 -1.28
CA ALA A 251 17.28 -3.72 -2.09
C ALA A 251 17.03 -4.90 -3.05
N ALA A 252 16.33 -5.95 -2.60
CA ALA A 252 15.99 -7.10 -3.42
C ALA A 252 15.13 -6.66 -4.62
N LEU A 253 14.02 -5.98 -4.38
CA LEU A 253 13.09 -5.53 -5.43
C LEU A 253 13.77 -4.62 -6.47
N TYR A 254 14.49 -3.60 -6.01
CA TYR A 254 15.08 -2.59 -6.92
C TYR A 254 16.43 -3.01 -7.53
N ARG A 255 16.98 -4.16 -7.15
CA ARG A 255 18.14 -4.79 -7.83
C ARG A 255 17.76 -5.86 -8.84
N MET A 256 16.50 -6.33 -8.84
CA MET A 256 16.05 -7.28 -9.85
C MET A 256 16.30 -6.75 -11.27
N LYS A 257 16.66 -7.66 -12.18
CA LYS A 257 16.79 -7.34 -13.61
C LYS A 257 15.42 -6.92 -14.15
N ALA A 258 15.39 -5.94 -15.05
CA ALA A 258 14.15 -5.46 -15.65
C ALA A 258 13.28 -6.58 -16.27
N SER A 259 13.88 -7.65 -16.78
CA SER A 259 13.17 -8.81 -17.34
C SER A 259 12.36 -9.63 -16.31
N ALA A 260 12.75 -9.55 -15.03
CA ALA A 260 12.14 -10.29 -13.92
C ALA A 260 11.01 -9.52 -13.22
N VAL A 261 10.78 -8.26 -13.58
CA VAL A 261 9.80 -7.37 -12.95
C VAL A 261 8.87 -6.76 -14.00
N ARG A 262 7.75 -6.18 -13.54
CA ARG A 262 6.96 -5.22 -14.32
C ARG A 262 7.35 -3.81 -13.88
N GLU A 263 7.92 -3.03 -14.79
CA GLU A 263 8.33 -1.65 -14.51
C GLU A 263 7.27 -0.65 -14.95
N PHE A 264 7.00 0.32 -14.09
CA PHE A 264 6.09 1.43 -14.35
C PHE A 264 6.86 2.75 -14.40
N SER A 265 6.37 3.67 -15.24
CA SER A 265 6.88 5.03 -15.30
C SER A 265 5.86 6.00 -14.69
N PRO A 266 6.32 7.09 -14.05
CA PRO A 266 5.47 8.17 -13.59
C PRO A 266 4.52 8.71 -14.65
#